data_AF-A0A352R671-F1
#
_entry.id   AF-A0A352R671-F1
#
_cell.length_a   1.000
_cell.length_b   1.000
_cell.length_c   1.000
_cell.angle_alpha   90.00
_cell.angle_beta   90.00
_cell.angle_gamma   90.00
#
_symmetry.space_group_name_H-M   'P 1'
#
loop_
_entity.id
_entity.type
_entity.pdbx_description
1 polymer ?
#
loop_
_entity_poly.entity_id
_entity_poly.type
_entity_poly.pdbx_seq_one_letter_code
_entity_poly.pdbx_strand_id
1 'polypeptide(L)'
;METIITLGYYVSSLSFLLASIITALAVRKFGESTLGSIFSYLFIGTEIIFVITVFQKLGSDFFLISEASVDIWVHIMLYLALFSYYFGFRALVGLVGNSSVAVSNPGHEGGKTWGIFAIVMLVIIFILPNKLESFIGAYTGSLLAGYGFHYYLACLWAGMAGTFLIRVKKYLGQIGRAIANPMTVAIWTLAVMEFWSLLAKTWKVVDLSPSSIEGVEKLFLIIASVSVTYGALHLRSLAKV
;
A
#
# COMPACT_ATOMS: atom_id res chain seq x y z
N MET A 1 -17.23 19.71 -4.17
CA MET A 1 -16.18 18.96 -3.44
C MET A 1 -16.55 17.49 -3.31
N GLU A 2 -17.74 17.18 -2.78
CA GLU A 2 -18.26 15.82 -2.59
C GLU A 2 -18.23 14.93 -3.84
N THR A 3 -18.56 15.47 -5.03
CA THR A 3 -18.44 14.76 -6.31
C THR A 3 -17.00 14.35 -6.63
N ILE A 4 -16.01 15.19 -6.31
CA ILE A 4 -14.58 14.93 -6.56
C ILE A 4 -14.07 13.84 -5.60
N ILE A 5 -14.47 13.89 -4.33
CA ILE A 5 -14.14 12.86 -3.33
C ILE A 5 -14.69 11.51 -3.77
N THR A 6 -15.97 11.48 -4.14
CA THR A 6 -16.67 10.28 -4.59
C THR A 6 -16.03 9.70 -5.85
N LEU A 7 -15.74 10.56 -6.84
CA LEU A 7 -15.06 10.14 -8.06
C LEU A 7 -13.66 9.61 -7.78
N GLY A 8 -12.87 10.31 -6.96
CA GLY A 8 -11.52 9.90 -6.62
C GLY A 8 -11.48 8.56 -5.90
N TYR A 9 -12.45 8.31 -5.03
CA TYR A 9 -12.63 7.00 -4.39
C TYR A 9 -12.90 5.88 -5.41
N TYR A 10 -13.87 6.05 -6.32
CA TYR A 10 -14.20 5.01 -7.29
C TYR A 10 -13.10 4.79 -8.33
N VAL A 11 -12.49 5.87 -8.82
CA VAL A 11 -11.40 5.80 -9.80
C VAL A 11 -10.19 5.09 -9.20
N SER A 12 -9.79 5.43 -7.98
CA SER A 12 -8.67 4.76 -7.31
C SER A 12 -8.97 3.30 -7.02
N SER A 13 -10.17 2.98 -6.49
CA SER A 13 -10.60 1.60 -6.23
C SER A 13 -10.57 0.74 -7.49
N LEU A 14 -11.17 1.22 -8.58
CA LEU A 14 -11.18 0.52 -9.86
C LEU A 14 -9.76 0.36 -10.41
N SER A 15 -8.92 1.38 -10.29
CA SER A 15 -7.53 1.32 -10.74
C SER A 15 -6.73 0.28 -9.95
N PHE A 16 -6.86 0.23 -8.62
CA PHE A 16 -6.18 -0.79 -7.81
C PHE A 16 -6.71 -2.20 -8.08
N LEU A 17 -8.02 -2.36 -8.32
CA LEU A 17 -8.59 -3.63 -8.77
C LEU A 17 -7.98 -4.08 -10.10
N LEU A 18 -7.96 -3.19 -11.10
CA LEU A 18 -7.37 -3.48 -12.41
C LEU A 18 -5.88 -3.81 -12.29
N ALA A 19 -5.13 -3.03 -11.53
CA ALA A 19 -3.71 -3.28 -11.28
C ALA A 19 -3.48 -4.63 -10.59
N SER A 20 -4.34 -5.01 -9.62
CA SER A 20 -4.29 -6.31 -8.95
C SER A 20 -4.53 -7.45 -9.95
N ILE A 21 -5.58 -7.36 -10.78
CA ILE A 21 -5.89 -8.36 -11.82
C ILE A 21 -4.72 -8.49 -12.82
N ILE A 22 -4.20 -7.37 -13.32
CA ILE A 22 -3.09 -7.34 -14.28
C ILE A 22 -1.83 -7.97 -13.68
N THR A 23 -1.51 -7.63 -12.42
CA THR A 23 -0.36 -8.17 -11.71
C THR A 23 -0.54 -9.67 -11.45
N ALA A 24 -1.73 -10.12 -11.04
CA ALA A 24 -2.04 -11.54 -10.85
C ALA A 24 -1.85 -12.36 -12.14
N LEU A 25 -2.33 -11.85 -13.28
CA LEU A 25 -2.14 -12.49 -14.59
C LEU A 25 -0.65 -12.60 -14.95
N ALA A 26 0.14 -11.57 -14.66
CA ALA A 26 1.58 -11.61 -14.90
C ALA A 26 2.28 -12.62 -13.97
N VAL A 27 1.99 -12.59 -12.67
CA VAL A 27 2.53 -13.54 -11.67
C VAL A 27 2.24 -14.98 -12.07
N ARG A 28 0.99 -15.29 -12.48
CA ARG A 28 0.62 -16.63 -12.94
C ARG A 28 1.46 -17.12 -14.10
N LYS A 29 1.81 -16.26 -15.06
CA LYS A 29 2.63 -16.64 -16.21
C LYS A 29 4.10 -16.85 -15.83
N PHE A 30 4.62 -16.13 -14.83
CA PHE A 30 5.95 -16.40 -14.28
C PHE A 30 6.01 -17.68 -13.43
N GLY A 31 4.87 -18.22 -12.99
CA GLY A 31 4.76 -19.48 -12.27
C GLY A 31 5.60 -19.51 -10.98
N GLU A 32 6.22 -20.66 -10.70
CA GLU A 32 7.04 -20.88 -9.50
C GLU A 32 8.46 -20.29 -9.61
N SER A 33 8.75 -19.50 -10.66
CA SER A 33 10.05 -18.85 -10.80
C SER A 33 10.33 -17.84 -9.68
N THR A 34 11.61 -17.49 -9.49
CA THR A 34 12.03 -16.44 -8.55
C THR A 34 11.35 -15.10 -8.85
N LEU A 35 11.17 -14.77 -10.14
CA LEU A 35 10.44 -13.58 -10.57
C LEU A 35 8.95 -13.67 -10.20
N GLY A 36 8.32 -14.84 -10.37
CA GLY A 36 6.95 -15.08 -9.92
C GLY A 36 6.78 -14.84 -8.41
N SER A 37 7.73 -15.33 -7.61
CA SER A 37 7.74 -15.08 -6.16
C SER A 37 7.91 -13.60 -5.81
N ILE A 38 8.82 -12.89 -6.49
CA ILE A 38 9.05 -11.45 -6.27
C ILE A 38 7.79 -10.64 -6.61
N PHE A 39 7.17 -10.93 -7.75
CA PHE A 39 5.98 -10.22 -8.20
C PHE A 39 4.72 -10.58 -7.42
N SER A 40 4.71 -11.74 -6.74
CA SER A 40 3.64 -12.08 -5.80
C SER A 40 3.54 -11.07 -4.66
N TYR A 41 4.65 -10.55 -4.15
CA TYR A 41 4.63 -9.48 -3.15
C TYR A 41 4.02 -8.18 -3.67
N LEU A 42 4.29 -7.81 -4.93
CA LEU A 42 3.67 -6.64 -5.56
C LEU A 42 2.17 -6.84 -5.74
N PHE A 43 1.76 -8.05 -6.14
CA PHE A 43 0.36 -8.42 -6.22
C PHE A 43 -0.34 -8.28 -4.86
N ILE A 44 0.20 -8.92 -3.81
CA ILE A 44 -0.35 -8.86 -2.45
C ILE A 44 -0.46 -7.41 -1.96
N GLY A 45 0.60 -6.61 -2.13
CA GLY A 45 0.57 -5.20 -1.74
C GLY A 45 -0.51 -4.41 -2.47
N THR A 46 -0.64 -4.60 -3.78
CA THR A 46 -1.65 -3.92 -4.60
C THR A 46 -3.07 -4.33 -4.23
N GLU A 47 -3.28 -5.62 -3.99
CA GLU A 47 -4.56 -6.18 -3.56
C GLU A 47 -4.97 -5.66 -2.18
N ILE A 48 -4.04 -5.56 -1.23
CA ILE A 48 -4.34 -4.95 0.07
C ILE A 48 -4.75 -3.48 -0.09
N ILE A 49 -4.09 -2.69 -0.95
CA ILE A 49 -4.52 -1.31 -1.19
C ILE A 49 -5.94 -1.26 -1.78
N PHE A 50 -6.30 -2.16 -2.69
CA PHE A 50 -7.68 -2.29 -3.16
C PHE A 50 -8.64 -2.63 -2.00
N VAL A 51 -8.27 -3.57 -1.14
CA VAL A 51 -9.08 -3.93 0.03
C VAL A 51 -9.25 -2.75 0.99
N ILE A 52 -8.21 -1.93 1.18
CA ILE A 52 -8.30 -0.68 1.96
C ILE A 52 -9.37 0.23 1.39
N THR A 53 -9.39 0.43 0.06
CA THR A 53 -10.42 1.29 -0.51
C THR A 53 -11.79 0.70 -0.21
N VAL A 54 -12.05 -0.58 -0.48
CA VAL A 54 -13.34 -1.23 -0.18
C VAL A 54 -13.73 -1.06 1.29
N PHE A 55 -12.80 -1.33 2.22
CA PHE A 55 -13.01 -1.19 3.65
C PHE A 55 -13.42 0.24 4.06
N GLN A 56 -12.72 1.25 3.53
CA GLN A 56 -13.06 2.66 3.77
C GLN A 56 -14.47 3.03 3.32
N LYS A 57 -15.01 2.39 2.27
CA LYS A 57 -16.36 2.68 1.78
C LYS A 57 -17.46 1.95 2.51
N LEU A 58 -17.18 0.75 3.01
CA LEU A 58 -18.08 0.06 3.94
C LEU A 58 -18.23 0.87 5.23
N GLY A 59 -17.12 1.44 5.72
CA GLY A 59 -17.13 2.48 6.74
C GLY A 59 -17.58 2.01 8.13
N SER A 60 -17.76 2.97 9.03
CA SER A 60 -18.11 2.77 10.44
C SER A 60 -19.37 1.93 10.64
N ASP A 61 -20.41 2.23 9.86
CA ASP A 61 -21.75 1.69 10.06
C ASP A 61 -21.83 0.21 9.70
N PHE A 62 -21.12 -0.21 8.65
CA PHE A 62 -21.08 -1.62 8.26
C PHE A 62 -20.37 -2.47 9.32
N PHE A 63 -19.27 -1.96 9.88
CA PHE A 63 -18.46 -2.68 10.86
C PHE A 63 -18.92 -2.45 12.31
N LEU A 64 -19.86 -1.54 12.55
CA LEU A 64 -20.33 -1.14 13.88
C LEU A 64 -19.18 -0.64 14.77
N ILE A 65 -18.31 0.20 14.22
CA ILE A 65 -17.13 0.79 14.89
C ILE A 65 -17.09 2.31 14.69
N SER A 66 -16.29 3.03 15.47
CA SER A 66 -16.08 4.46 15.27
C SER A 66 -15.30 4.79 14.00
N GLU A 67 -15.45 6.02 13.47
CA GLU A 67 -14.63 6.51 12.34
C GLU A 67 -13.13 6.51 12.67
N ALA A 68 -12.77 6.84 13.91
CA ALA A 68 -11.39 6.76 14.38
C ALA A 68 -10.87 5.31 14.31
N SER A 69 -11.71 4.33 14.63
CA SER A 69 -11.35 2.91 14.52
C SER A 69 -11.16 2.48 13.06
N VAL A 70 -12.05 2.91 12.15
CA VAL A 70 -11.86 2.71 10.70
C VAL A 70 -10.50 3.23 10.25
N ASP A 71 -10.12 4.43 10.68
CA ASP A 71 -8.84 5.04 10.36
C ASP A 71 -7.67 4.18 10.84
N ILE A 72 -7.70 3.65 12.07
CA ILE A 72 -6.63 2.77 12.58
C ILE A 72 -6.52 1.47 11.78
N TRP A 73 -7.65 0.83 11.45
CA TRP A 73 -7.64 -0.39 10.66
C TRP A 73 -7.11 -0.17 9.24
N VAL A 74 -7.42 0.98 8.63
CA VAL A 74 -6.84 1.40 7.36
C VAL A 74 -5.32 1.48 7.45
N HIS A 75 -4.77 2.09 8.49
CA HIS A 75 -3.32 2.19 8.67
C HIS A 75 -2.66 0.83 8.90
N ILE A 76 -3.29 -0.07 9.65
CA ILE A 76 -2.80 -1.45 9.85
C ILE A 76 -2.70 -2.18 8.50
N MET A 77 -3.73 -2.09 7.66
CA MET A 77 -3.69 -2.66 6.30
C MET A 77 -2.64 -1.96 5.43
N LEU A 78 -2.50 -0.63 5.54
CA LEU A 78 -1.49 0.11 4.80
C LEU A 78 -0.07 -0.35 5.15
N TYR A 79 0.23 -0.60 6.43
CA TYR A 79 1.51 -1.18 6.84
C TYR A 79 1.75 -2.52 6.16
N LEU A 80 0.75 -3.41 6.16
CA LEU A 80 0.85 -4.72 5.53
C LEU A 80 1.12 -4.62 4.01
N ALA A 81 0.47 -3.67 3.33
CA ALA A 81 0.72 -3.38 1.92
C ALA A 81 2.16 -2.88 1.68
N LEU A 82 2.62 -1.92 2.50
CA LEU A 82 3.97 -1.36 2.40
C LEU A 82 5.05 -2.40 2.74
N PHE A 83 4.83 -3.29 3.71
CA PHE A 83 5.71 -4.43 3.97
C PHE A 83 5.81 -5.36 2.77
N SER A 84 4.68 -5.65 2.13
CA SER A 84 4.63 -6.46 0.91
C SER A 84 5.50 -5.83 -0.19
N TYR A 85 5.29 -4.53 -0.47
CA TYR A 85 6.13 -3.81 -1.43
C TYR A 85 7.61 -3.83 -1.04
N TYR A 86 7.95 -3.55 0.21
CA TYR A 86 9.33 -3.57 0.69
C TYR A 86 9.99 -4.93 0.45
N PHE A 87 9.35 -6.03 0.83
CA PHE A 87 9.88 -7.38 0.60
C PHE A 87 10.03 -7.72 -0.88
N GLY A 88 9.04 -7.36 -1.70
CA GLY A 88 9.09 -7.54 -3.16
C GLY A 88 10.29 -6.81 -3.77
N PHE A 89 10.50 -5.53 -3.44
CA PHE A 89 11.64 -4.79 -3.96
C PHE A 89 12.97 -5.28 -3.41
N ARG A 90 13.03 -5.67 -2.14
CA ARG A 90 14.25 -6.23 -1.55
C ARG A 90 14.67 -7.52 -2.26
N ALA A 91 13.71 -8.39 -2.57
CA ALA A 91 13.94 -9.62 -3.31
C ALA A 91 14.34 -9.35 -4.78
N LEU A 92 13.72 -8.35 -5.43
CA LEU A 92 14.11 -7.91 -6.78
C LEU A 92 15.57 -7.48 -6.86
N VAL A 93 16.09 -6.83 -5.81
CA VAL A 93 17.49 -6.40 -5.74
C VAL A 93 18.44 -7.56 -5.55
N GLY A 94 18.08 -8.52 -4.70
CA GLY A 94 18.86 -9.74 -4.50
C GLY A 94 19.03 -10.56 -5.79
N LEU A 95 18.08 -10.46 -6.72
CA LEU A 95 18.15 -11.13 -8.02
C LEU A 95 19.09 -10.43 -9.02
N VAL A 96 19.23 -9.10 -8.94
CA VAL A 96 19.98 -8.30 -9.93
C VAL A 96 21.41 -7.98 -9.47
N GLY A 97 21.70 -8.08 -8.17
CA GLY A 97 22.97 -7.66 -7.58
C GLY A 97 23.94 -8.80 -7.26
N ASN A 98 25.11 -8.79 -7.93
CA ASN A 98 26.42 -9.15 -7.34
C ASN A 98 26.82 -8.13 -6.24
N SER A 99 25.91 -7.81 -5.32
CA SER A 99 26.10 -6.74 -4.33
C SER A 99 26.51 -7.29 -2.98
N SER A 100 27.48 -6.65 -2.33
CA SER A 100 27.88 -6.83 -0.93
C SER A 100 26.74 -6.70 0.09
N VAL A 101 25.55 -6.29 -0.36
CA VAL A 101 24.30 -6.43 0.39
C VAL A 101 23.81 -7.87 0.19
N ALA A 102 24.35 -8.80 0.96
CA ALA A 102 23.85 -10.17 1.06
C ALA A 102 22.41 -10.12 1.60
N VAL A 103 21.44 -9.98 0.71
CA VAL A 103 20.03 -10.14 1.05
C VAL A 103 19.71 -11.60 0.79
N SER A 104 19.40 -12.34 1.86
CA SER A 104 18.83 -13.67 1.75
C SER A 104 17.64 -13.60 0.78
N ASN A 105 17.79 -14.20 -0.40
CA ASN A 105 16.73 -14.24 -1.38
C ASN A 105 15.57 -15.03 -0.74
N PRO A 106 14.42 -14.42 -0.43
CA PRO A 106 13.30 -15.21 0.04
C PRO A 106 12.94 -16.11 -1.12
N GLY A 107 13.24 -17.40 -0.98
CA GLY A 107 12.87 -18.40 -1.98
C GLY A 107 11.35 -18.38 -2.22
N HIS A 108 10.90 -19.16 -3.18
CA HIS A 108 9.48 -19.29 -3.54
C HIS A 108 8.55 -19.45 -2.31
N GLU A 109 8.99 -20.18 -1.27
CA GLU A 109 8.25 -20.38 -0.02
C GLU A 109 7.99 -19.10 0.78
N GLY A 110 8.88 -18.10 0.69
CA GLY A 110 8.73 -16.83 1.39
C GLY A 110 7.51 -16.04 0.88
N GLY A 111 7.33 -15.96 -0.44
CA GLY A 111 6.19 -15.27 -1.04
C GLY A 111 4.85 -15.94 -0.70
N LYS A 112 4.82 -17.27 -0.73
CA LYS A 112 3.63 -18.05 -0.37
C LYS A 112 3.26 -17.90 1.11
N THR A 113 4.25 -18.02 2.01
CA THR A 113 4.05 -17.85 3.46
C THR A 113 3.55 -16.44 3.78
N TRP A 114 4.13 -15.42 3.15
CA TRP A 114 3.67 -14.03 3.31
C TRP A 114 2.25 -13.83 2.79
N GLY A 115 1.88 -14.43 1.65
CA GLY A 115 0.52 -14.39 1.14
C GLY A 115 -0.50 -15.00 2.08
N ILE A 116 -0.20 -16.16 2.66
CA ILE A 116 -1.07 -16.80 3.68
C ILE A 116 -1.21 -15.88 4.90
N PHE A 117 -0.10 -15.36 5.41
CA PHE A 117 -0.11 -14.43 6.53
C PHE A 117 -0.95 -13.19 6.22
N ALA A 118 -0.80 -12.58 5.04
CA ALA A 118 -1.55 -11.42 4.64
C ALA A 118 -3.06 -11.69 4.55
N ILE A 119 -3.46 -12.83 3.99
CA ILE A 119 -4.88 -13.25 3.94
C ILE A 119 -5.44 -13.44 5.35
N VAL A 120 -4.71 -14.14 6.23
CA VAL A 120 -5.14 -14.35 7.62
C VAL A 120 -5.32 -13.00 8.34
N MET A 121 -4.37 -12.08 8.16
CA MET A 121 -4.47 -10.73 8.71
C MET A 121 -5.68 -9.97 8.16
N LEU A 122 -5.94 -10.02 6.86
CA LEU A 122 -7.13 -9.38 6.26
C LEU A 122 -8.43 -9.97 6.80
N VAL A 123 -8.51 -11.29 6.93
CA VAL A 123 -9.69 -11.96 7.52
C VAL A 123 -9.92 -11.50 8.96
N ILE A 124 -8.85 -11.40 9.76
CA ILE A 124 -8.91 -10.86 11.12
C ILE A 124 -9.45 -9.42 11.11
N ILE A 125 -8.95 -8.57 10.22
CA ILE A 125 -9.37 -7.16 10.08
C ILE A 125 -10.83 -7.02 9.65
N PHE A 126 -11.43 -8.00 8.97
CA PHE A 126 -12.85 -7.94 8.61
C PHE A 126 -13.79 -8.52 9.69
N ILE A 127 -13.29 -9.36 10.60
CA ILE A 127 -14.11 -10.06 11.60
C ILE A 127 -14.00 -9.43 13.00
N LEU A 128 -12.81 -8.96 13.37
CA LEU A 128 -12.53 -8.48 14.73
C LEU A 128 -12.72 -6.98 15.01
N PRO A 129 -12.98 -6.03 14.08
CA PRO A 129 -13.02 -4.61 14.41
C PRO A 129 -13.89 -4.26 15.61
N ASN A 130 -15.16 -4.65 15.58
CA ASN A 130 -16.10 -4.38 16.68
C ASN A 130 -15.65 -5.02 18.01
N LYS A 131 -15.08 -6.23 17.95
CA LYS A 131 -14.60 -6.94 19.15
C LYS A 131 -13.37 -6.25 19.79
N LEU A 132 -12.62 -5.48 19.02
CA LEU A 132 -11.42 -4.77 19.46
C LEU A 132 -11.66 -3.26 19.65
N GLU A 133 -12.91 -2.79 19.57
CA GLU A 133 -13.22 -1.37 19.64
C GLU A 133 -12.77 -0.73 20.95
N SER A 134 -12.88 -1.43 22.08
CA SER A 134 -12.40 -0.93 23.37
C SER A 134 -10.88 -0.74 23.41
N PHE A 135 -10.13 -1.63 22.76
CA PHE A 135 -8.67 -1.53 22.64
C PHE A 135 -8.27 -0.38 21.74
N ILE A 136 -8.93 -0.24 20.58
CA ILE A 136 -8.69 0.88 19.66
C ILE A 136 -9.09 2.20 20.30
N GLY A 137 -10.19 2.25 21.06
CA GLY A 137 -10.61 3.40 21.85
C GLY A 137 -9.57 3.82 22.90
N ALA A 138 -8.92 2.86 23.56
CA ALA A 138 -7.82 3.17 24.47
C ALA A 138 -6.61 3.76 23.75
N TYR A 139 -6.31 3.29 22.53
CA TYR A 139 -5.26 3.88 21.69
C TYR A 139 -5.63 5.29 21.23
N THR A 140 -6.83 5.51 20.71
CA THR A 140 -7.26 6.82 20.18
C THR A 140 -7.34 7.89 21.27
N GLY A 141 -7.59 7.49 22.53
CA GLY A 141 -7.49 8.37 23.70
C GLY A 141 -6.07 8.60 24.24
N SER A 142 -5.04 7.96 23.68
CA SER A 142 -3.66 8.06 24.16
C SER A 142 -2.89 9.25 23.58
N LEU A 143 -1.80 9.65 24.24
CA LEU A 143 -0.87 10.66 23.72
C LEU A 143 -0.30 10.29 22.34
N LEU A 144 -0.06 8.99 22.07
CA LEU A 144 0.48 8.55 20.79
C LEU A 144 -0.48 8.83 19.63
N ALA A 145 -1.78 8.56 19.83
CA ALA A 145 -2.78 8.93 18.84
C ALA A 145 -2.94 10.45 18.74
N GLY A 146 -2.85 11.18 19.86
CA GLY A 146 -2.86 12.64 19.88
C GLY A 146 -1.72 13.29 19.06
N TYR A 147 -0.56 12.63 18.98
CA TYR A 147 0.54 13.05 18.11
C TYR A 147 0.47 12.50 16.68
N GLY A 148 -0.55 11.69 16.35
CA GLY A 148 -0.75 11.14 15.01
C GLY A 148 0.24 10.04 14.67
N PHE A 149 0.63 9.22 15.66
CA PHE A 149 1.68 8.22 15.51
C PHE A 149 1.44 7.26 14.34
N HIS A 150 0.20 6.89 14.04
CA HIS A 150 -0.12 6.01 12.91
C HIS A 150 0.14 6.68 11.55
N TYR A 151 -0.26 7.95 11.37
CA TYR A 151 0.11 8.71 10.17
C TYR A 151 1.62 8.88 10.04
N TYR A 152 2.30 9.21 11.14
CA TYR A 152 3.75 9.36 11.17
C TYR A 152 4.46 8.07 10.76
N LEU A 153 4.06 6.93 11.33
CA LEU A 153 4.65 5.63 11.03
C LEU A 153 4.39 5.24 9.58
N ALA A 154 3.18 5.49 9.05
CA ALA A 154 2.84 5.19 7.66
C ALA A 154 3.67 6.04 6.70
N CYS A 155 3.79 7.35 6.97
CA CYS A 155 4.66 8.27 6.22
C CYS A 155 6.12 7.81 6.23
N LEU A 156 6.67 7.51 7.41
CA LEU A 156 8.06 7.10 7.56
C LEU A 156 8.34 5.79 6.83
N TRP A 157 7.46 4.81 6.97
CA TRP A 157 7.61 3.50 6.34
C TRP A 157 7.48 3.58 4.82
N ALA A 158 6.50 4.32 4.30
CA ALA A 158 6.37 4.58 2.87
C ALA A 158 7.58 5.34 2.33
N GLY A 159 8.07 6.37 3.04
CA GLY A 159 9.27 7.11 2.68
C GLY A 159 10.54 6.25 2.64
N MET A 160 10.69 5.33 3.59
CA MET A 160 11.79 4.35 3.60
C MET A 160 11.70 3.40 2.40
N ALA A 161 10.52 2.82 2.13
CA ALA A 161 10.29 1.94 0.99
C ALA A 161 10.54 2.66 -0.35
N GLY A 162 10.06 3.90 -0.48
CA GLY A 162 10.26 4.75 -1.66
C GLY A 162 11.73 5.15 -1.86
N THR A 163 12.45 5.50 -0.79
CA THR A 163 13.88 5.82 -0.85
C THR A 163 14.72 4.60 -1.21
N PHE A 164 14.39 3.43 -0.62
CA PHE A 164 15.03 2.17 -0.97
C PHE A 164 14.88 1.89 -2.46
N LEU A 165 13.67 1.98 -3.00
CA LEU A 165 13.37 1.87 -4.42
C LEU A 165 14.21 2.80 -5.31
N ILE A 166 14.32 4.08 -4.96
CA ILE A 166 15.14 5.05 -5.71
C ILE A 166 16.60 4.61 -5.77
N ARG A 167 17.15 4.11 -4.65
CA ARG A 167 18.54 3.68 -4.58
C ARG A 167 18.77 2.43 -5.41
N VAL A 168 17.81 1.52 -5.42
CA VAL A 168 18.02 0.19 -6.00
C VAL A 168 17.61 0.09 -7.46
N LYS A 169 16.69 0.94 -7.93
CA LYS A 169 16.25 0.94 -9.34
C LYS A 169 17.38 1.17 -10.33
N LYS A 170 18.49 1.79 -9.93
CA LYS A 170 19.67 1.99 -10.79
C LYS A 170 20.39 0.68 -11.14
N TYR A 171 20.24 -0.34 -10.29
CA TYR A 171 20.79 -1.67 -10.56
C TYR A 171 19.85 -2.48 -11.44
N LEU A 172 18.55 -2.16 -11.44
CA LEU A 172 17.60 -2.79 -12.32
C LEU A 172 17.90 -2.43 -13.78
N GLY A 173 17.94 -3.44 -14.65
CA GLY A 173 18.00 -3.23 -16.09
C GLY A 173 16.85 -2.32 -16.59
N GLN A 174 16.87 -1.92 -17.86
CA GLN A 174 15.85 -1.02 -18.44
C GLN A 174 14.42 -1.52 -18.16
N ILE A 175 14.23 -2.83 -18.24
CA ILE A 175 12.99 -3.53 -17.94
C ILE A 175 12.55 -3.33 -16.48
N GLY A 176 13.43 -3.60 -15.51
CA GLY A 176 13.08 -3.45 -14.09
C GLY A 176 12.86 -1.99 -13.68
N ARG A 177 13.55 -1.03 -14.35
CA ARG A 177 13.29 0.40 -14.17
C ARG A 177 11.90 0.83 -14.64
N ALA A 178 11.38 0.21 -15.70
CA ALA A 178 10.04 0.52 -16.21
C ALA A 178 8.92 0.16 -15.21
N ILE A 179 9.15 -0.83 -14.34
CA ILE A 179 8.25 -1.17 -13.22
C ILE A 179 8.58 -0.35 -11.97
N ALA A 180 9.85 -0.23 -11.61
CA ALA A 180 10.26 0.40 -10.36
C ALA A 180 9.99 1.92 -10.32
N ASN A 181 10.11 2.62 -11.46
CA ASN A 181 9.83 4.07 -11.53
C ASN A 181 8.38 4.41 -11.15
N PRO A 182 7.34 3.87 -11.80
CA PRO A 182 5.97 4.16 -11.41
C PRO A 182 5.66 3.70 -9.98
N MET A 183 6.18 2.56 -9.53
CA MET A 183 6.00 2.13 -8.14
C MET A 183 6.66 3.09 -7.13
N THR A 184 7.81 3.68 -7.48
CA THR A 184 8.46 4.71 -6.66
C THR A 184 7.55 5.92 -6.51
N VAL A 185 6.95 6.40 -7.60
CA VAL A 185 6.01 7.51 -7.57
C VAL A 185 4.84 7.17 -6.67
N ALA A 186 4.22 5.99 -6.86
CA ALA A 186 3.09 5.57 -6.03
C ALA A 186 3.40 5.56 -4.53
N ILE A 187 4.52 4.96 -4.13
CA ILE A 187 4.89 4.85 -2.71
C ILE A 187 5.22 6.21 -2.10
N TRP A 188 5.92 7.09 -2.84
CA TRP A 188 6.17 8.45 -2.38
C TRP A 188 4.88 9.27 -2.29
N THR A 189 3.95 9.08 -3.23
CA THR A 189 2.65 9.71 -3.18
C THR A 189 1.87 9.27 -1.94
N LEU A 190 1.90 7.99 -1.57
CA LEU A 190 1.33 7.52 -0.30
C LEU A 190 2.04 8.16 0.89
N ALA A 191 3.38 8.23 0.89
CA ALA A 191 4.12 8.90 1.98
C ALA A 191 3.70 10.36 2.16
N VAL A 192 3.54 11.11 1.06
CA VAL A 192 3.09 12.51 1.08
C VAL A 192 1.64 12.62 1.52
N MET A 193 0.77 11.67 1.13
CA MET A 193 -0.61 11.60 1.60
C MET A 193 -0.67 11.45 3.12
N GLU A 194 0.10 10.54 3.70
CA GLU A 194 0.13 10.33 5.15
C GLU A 194 0.73 11.53 5.90
N PHE A 195 1.76 12.17 5.33
CA PHE A 195 2.29 13.42 5.86
C PHE A 195 1.26 14.55 5.83
N TRP A 196 0.49 14.64 4.74
CA TRP A 196 -0.62 15.58 4.62
C TRP A 196 -1.68 15.32 5.70
N SER A 197 -2.09 14.07 5.90
CA SER A 197 -3.05 13.69 6.94
C SER A 197 -2.51 14.01 8.34
N LEU A 198 -1.21 13.82 8.60
CA LEU A 198 -0.58 14.22 9.85
C LEU A 198 -0.68 15.75 10.09
N LEU A 199 -0.34 16.56 9.08
CA LEU A 199 -0.40 18.02 9.16
C LEU A 199 -1.83 18.54 9.36
N ALA A 200 -2.79 18.00 8.61
CA ALA A 200 -4.15 18.52 8.51
C ALA A 200 -5.12 17.91 9.53
N LYS A 201 -5.05 16.60 9.78
CA LYS A 201 -5.96 15.91 10.70
C LYS A 201 -5.45 15.90 12.13
N THR A 202 -4.14 15.77 12.35
CA THR A 202 -3.57 15.64 13.70
C THR A 202 -3.02 16.97 14.21
N TRP A 203 -1.99 17.51 13.56
CA TRP A 203 -1.28 18.69 14.08
C TRP A 203 -2.03 20.01 13.84
N LYS A 204 -3.09 19.97 13.02
CA LYS A 204 -3.93 21.14 12.69
C LYS A 204 -3.12 22.35 12.23
N VAL A 205 -2.00 22.10 11.54
CA VAL A 205 -1.14 23.16 10.98
C VAL A 205 -1.79 23.81 9.77
N VAL A 206 -2.70 23.10 9.12
CA VAL A 206 -3.46 23.55 7.96
C VAL A 206 -4.94 23.66 8.35
N ASP A 207 -5.48 24.88 8.34
CA ASP A 207 -6.88 25.15 8.62
C ASP A 207 -7.72 25.06 7.35
N LEU A 208 -8.23 23.86 7.06
CA LEU A 208 -9.10 23.58 5.93
C LEU A 208 -10.31 22.79 6.39
N SER A 209 -11.41 22.93 5.66
CA SER A 209 -12.60 22.11 5.89
C SER A 209 -12.29 20.61 5.73
N PRO A 210 -12.94 19.71 6.49
CA PRO A 210 -12.72 18.26 6.40
C PRO A 210 -12.84 17.72 4.97
N SER A 211 -13.81 18.21 4.20
CA SER A 211 -14.02 17.82 2.81
C SER A 211 -12.86 18.23 1.88
N SER A 212 -12.19 19.35 2.17
CA SER A 212 -11.01 19.78 1.41
C SER A 212 -9.78 18.92 1.74
N ILE A 213 -9.62 18.57 3.03
CA ILE A 213 -8.56 17.67 3.49
C ILE A 213 -8.70 16.30 2.81
N GLU A 214 -9.91 15.73 2.83
CA GLU A 214 -10.19 14.45 2.19
C GLU A 214 -10.03 14.53 0.67
N GLY A 215 -10.47 15.63 0.04
CA GLY A 215 -10.29 15.84 -1.40
C GLY A 215 -8.82 15.74 -1.83
N VAL A 216 -7.90 16.33 -1.07
CA VAL A 216 -6.45 16.25 -1.32
C VAL A 216 -5.93 14.80 -1.15
N GLU A 217 -6.40 14.09 -0.13
CA GLU A 217 -6.05 12.66 0.06
C GLU A 217 -6.48 11.81 -1.14
N LYS A 218 -7.69 12.05 -1.68
CA LYS A 218 -8.16 11.32 -2.87
C LYS A 218 -7.33 11.65 -4.11
N LEU A 219 -6.83 12.88 -4.27
CA LEU A 219 -5.92 13.21 -5.38
C LEU A 219 -4.62 12.42 -5.29
N PHE A 220 -4.02 12.32 -4.11
CA PHE A 220 -2.83 11.49 -3.91
C PHE A 220 -3.14 10.01 -4.19
N LEU A 221 -4.28 9.51 -3.72
CA LEU A 221 -4.68 8.13 -3.96
C LEU A 221 -4.86 7.82 -5.46
N ILE A 222 -5.40 8.75 -6.26
CA ILE A 222 -5.50 8.63 -7.73
C ILE A 222 -4.10 8.58 -8.37
N ILE A 223 -3.19 9.49 -7.98
CA ILE A 223 -1.83 9.51 -8.51
C ILE A 223 -1.12 8.18 -8.21
N ALA A 224 -1.28 7.66 -6.99
CA ALA A 224 -0.74 6.37 -6.60
C ALA A 224 -1.37 5.24 -7.43
N SER A 225 -2.69 5.22 -7.59
CA SER A 225 -3.39 4.15 -8.31
C SER A 225 -3.05 4.11 -9.80
N VAL A 226 -2.95 5.27 -10.46
CA VAL A 226 -2.52 5.38 -11.86
C VAL A 226 -1.09 4.87 -12.00
N SER A 227 -0.21 5.26 -11.08
CA SER A 227 1.19 4.83 -11.09
C SER A 227 1.31 3.31 -10.90
N VAL A 228 0.63 2.72 -9.92
CA VAL A 228 0.64 1.25 -9.73
C VAL A 228 0.06 0.53 -10.95
N THR A 229 -1.01 1.04 -11.55
CA THR A 229 -1.59 0.48 -12.78
C THR A 229 -0.60 0.51 -13.94
N TYR A 230 0.12 1.63 -14.11
CA TYR A 230 1.14 1.76 -15.15
C TYR A 230 2.29 0.78 -14.93
N GLY A 231 2.73 0.59 -13.69
CA GLY A 231 3.72 -0.43 -13.31
C GLY A 231 3.23 -1.86 -13.61
N ALA A 232 1.99 -2.17 -13.28
CA ALA A 232 1.37 -3.47 -13.55
C ALA A 232 1.27 -3.77 -15.06
N LEU A 233 0.93 -2.77 -15.88
CA LEU A 233 0.91 -2.91 -17.34
C LEU A 233 2.29 -3.24 -17.93
N HIS A 234 3.34 -2.59 -17.41
CA HIS A 234 4.72 -2.90 -17.79
C HIS A 234 5.14 -4.30 -17.34
N LEU A 235 4.73 -4.72 -16.15
CA LEU A 235 4.97 -6.08 -15.70
C LEU A 235 4.30 -7.12 -16.62
N ARG A 236 3.05 -6.88 -17.01
CA ARG A 236 2.31 -7.77 -17.91
C ARG A 236 2.90 -7.83 -19.32
N SER A 237 3.44 -6.73 -19.85
CA SER A 237 4.07 -6.76 -21.18
C SER A 237 5.30 -7.67 -21.21
N LEU A 238 6.07 -7.71 -20.13
CA LEU A 238 7.20 -8.62 -19.98
C LEU A 238 6.77 -10.06 -19.84
N ALA A 239 5.68 -10.29 -19.12
CA ALA A 239 5.10 -11.61 -19.02
C ALA A 239 4.56 -12.10 -20.35
N LYS A 240 4.39 -11.30 -21.42
CA LYS A 240 3.88 -11.78 -22.72
C LYS A 240 4.94 -12.47 -23.59
N VAL A 241 6.23 -12.25 -23.31
CA VAL A 241 7.35 -13.03 -23.89
C VAL A 241 7.29 -14.47 -23.35
#